data_AF-A0A3C0B6K0-F1
#
_entry.id   AF-A0A3C0B6K0-F1
#
_cell.length_a   1.000
_cell.length_b   1.000
_cell.length_c   1.000
_cell.angle_alpha   90.00
_cell.angle_beta   90.00
_cell.angle_gamma   90.00
#
_symmetry.space_group_name_H-M   'P 1'
#
loop_
_entity.id
_entity.type
_entity.pdbx_description
1 polymer ?
#
loop_
_entity_poly.entity_id
_entity_poly.type
_entity_poly.pdbx_seq_one_letter_code
_entity_poly.pdbx_strand_id
1 'polypeptide(L)'
;PFEGWMKRLVVNQAINFRRDNLKYLFVSSYADAPDELPDDEPETFPAAGIPQKTLLKLIQALPEGYQLVFNLFVFENLPHRQIAIMLGISESTSKTQLMKARNKLRQMVETELATKNISVKS
;
A
#
# COMPACT_ATOMS: atom_id res chain seq x y z
N PRO A 1 -35.41 -8.59 23.92
CA PRO A 1 -34.62 -8.76 22.66
C PRO A 1 -34.52 -7.44 21.88
N PHE A 2 -33.74 -6.49 22.40
CA PHE A 2 -33.44 -5.18 21.78
C PHE A 2 -31.92 -5.02 21.63
N GLU A 3 -31.15 -5.55 22.59
CA GLU A 3 -29.68 -5.54 22.59
C GLU A 3 -29.08 -6.26 21.39
N GLY A 4 -29.71 -7.32 20.88
CA GLY A 4 -29.21 -8.07 19.72
C GLY A 4 -29.27 -7.30 18.40
N TRP A 5 -30.28 -6.47 18.19
CA TRP A 5 -30.42 -5.61 17.00
C TRP A 5 -29.51 -4.39 17.10
N MET A 6 -29.46 -3.77 18.29
CA MET A 6 -28.59 -2.63 18.56
C MET A 6 -27.10 -2.99 18.47
N LYS A 7 -26.68 -4.15 18.99
CA LYS A 7 -25.30 -4.65 18.82
C LYS A 7 -24.97 -4.88 17.35
N ARG A 8 -25.91 -5.41 16.56
CA ARG A 8 -25.74 -5.58 15.10
C ARG A 8 -25.61 -4.23 14.39
N LEU A 9 -26.44 -3.25 14.74
CA LEU A 9 -26.39 -1.90 14.18
C LEU A 9 -25.08 -1.19 14.52
N VAL A 10 -24.63 -1.24 15.79
CA VAL A 10 -23.39 -0.61 16.24
C VAL A 10 -22.17 -1.28 15.61
N VAL A 11 -22.15 -2.62 15.54
CA VAL A 11 -21.07 -3.37 14.89
C VAL A 11 -21.03 -3.06 13.39
N ASN A 12 -22.17 -3.05 12.71
CA ASN A 12 -22.25 -2.71 11.30
C ASN A 12 -21.82 -1.26 11.06
N GLN A 13 -22.20 -0.33 11.92
CA GLN A 13 -21.77 1.08 11.84
C GLN A 13 -20.27 1.23 12.11
N ALA A 14 -19.67 0.49 13.04
CA ALA A 14 -18.24 0.51 13.28
C ALA A 14 -17.44 -0.10 12.11
N ILE A 15 -17.96 -1.17 11.51
CA ILE A 15 -17.40 -1.79 10.30
C ILE A 15 -17.52 -0.83 9.11
N ASN A 16 -18.68 -0.20 8.93
CA ASN A 16 -18.91 0.78 7.87
C ASN A 16 -18.05 2.02 8.08
N PHE A 17 -17.97 2.57 9.29
CA PHE A 17 -17.11 3.72 9.61
C PHE A 17 -15.64 3.42 9.34
N ARG A 18 -15.15 2.23 9.69
CA ARG A 18 -13.80 1.80 9.31
C ARG A 18 -13.65 1.66 7.79
N ARG A 19 -14.61 1.05 7.10
CA ARG A 19 -14.60 0.98 5.62
C ARG A 19 -14.66 2.34 4.95
N ASP A 20 -15.41 3.29 5.50
CA ASP A 20 -15.55 4.62 4.94
C ASP A 20 -14.24 5.41 5.13
N ASN A 21 -13.60 5.32 6.30
CA ASN A 21 -12.25 5.84 6.50
C ASN A 21 -11.22 5.22 5.54
N LEU A 22 -11.29 3.90 5.32
CA LEU A 22 -10.46 3.26 4.29
C LEU A 22 -10.80 3.73 2.89
N LYS A 23 -12.06 3.91 2.51
CA LYS A 23 -12.41 4.43 1.18
C LYS A 23 -11.73 5.76 0.90
N TYR A 24 -11.73 6.71 1.84
CA TYR A 24 -11.08 8.02 1.66
C TYR A 24 -9.58 7.90 1.37
N LEU A 25 -8.90 6.88 1.90
CA LEU A 25 -7.49 6.59 1.60
C LEU A 25 -7.24 6.20 0.14
N PHE A 26 -8.24 5.65 -0.54
CA PHE A 26 -8.13 5.14 -1.91
C PHE A 26 -8.87 5.98 -2.95
N VAL A 27 -9.66 7.00 -2.55
CA VAL A 27 -10.39 7.89 -3.46
C VAL A 27 -9.47 8.60 -4.46
N SER A 28 -8.25 8.99 -4.06
CA SER A 28 -7.26 9.59 -4.97
C SER A 28 -6.66 8.59 -5.98
N SER A 29 -6.80 7.27 -5.77
CA SER A 29 -6.22 6.28 -6.67
C SER A 29 -7.06 6.03 -7.92
N TYR A 30 -8.35 6.39 -7.90
CA TYR A 30 -9.30 6.13 -8.99
C TYR A 30 -9.12 7.04 -10.21
N ALA A 31 -8.46 8.20 -10.06
CA ALA A 31 -8.38 9.20 -11.13
C ALA A 31 -7.30 8.94 -12.20
N ASP A 32 -6.36 8.01 -11.98
CA ASP A 32 -5.11 7.92 -12.76
C ASP A 32 -4.69 6.48 -13.13
N ALA A 33 -5.60 5.51 -13.23
CA ALA A 33 -5.21 4.15 -13.60
C ALA A 33 -5.18 3.98 -15.14
N PRO A 34 -4.04 3.62 -15.76
CA PRO A 34 -4.01 3.13 -17.14
C PRO A 34 -4.70 1.77 -17.23
N ASP A 35 -5.37 1.48 -18.36
CA ASP A 35 -6.09 0.22 -18.64
C ASP A 35 -5.17 -1.01 -18.70
N GLU A 36 -3.84 -0.81 -18.81
CA GLU A 36 -2.84 -1.88 -18.86
C GLU A 36 -1.93 -1.79 -17.63
N LEU A 37 -2.24 -2.59 -16.62
CA LEU A 37 -1.31 -2.87 -15.52
C LEU A 37 -0.48 -4.10 -15.90
N PRO A 38 0.86 -4.05 -15.90
CA PRO A 38 1.68 -5.22 -16.16
C PRO A 38 1.36 -6.32 -15.13
N ASP A 39 1.32 -7.57 -15.60
CA ASP A 39 1.20 -8.75 -14.75
C ASP A 39 2.31 -8.77 -13.69
N ASP A 40 2.04 -9.45 -12.57
CA ASP A 40 2.87 -9.62 -11.37
C ASP A 40 4.27 -10.23 -11.65
N GLU A 41 5.10 -9.58 -12.47
CA GLU A 41 6.48 -9.98 -12.65
C GLU A 41 7.28 -9.63 -11.39
N PRO A 42 8.19 -10.53 -10.98
CA PRO A 42 9.13 -10.23 -9.91
C PRO A 42 10.14 -9.19 -10.41
N GLU A 43 9.78 -7.91 -10.41
CA GLU A 43 10.76 -6.87 -10.72
C GLU A 43 11.88 -6.93 -9.67
N THR A 44 13.11 -7.00 -10.15
CA THR A 44 14.33 -6.88 -9.34
C THR A 44 14.35 -5.51 -8.68
N PHE A 45 14.09 -5.47 -7.37
CA PHE A 45 14.20 -4.24 -6.60
C PHE A 45 15.67 -3.93 -6.32
N PRO A 46 16.20 -2.75 -6.70
CA PRO A 46 17.56 -2.35 -6.42
C PRO A 46 17.71 -1.95 -4.93
N ALA A 47 17.54 -2.91 -4.02
CA ALA A 47 17.71 -2.71 -2.57
C ALA A 47 19.15 -3.01 -2.10
N ALA A 48 20.02 -3.50 -2.99
CA ALA A 48 21.41 -3.82 -2.68
C ALA A 48 22.14 -2.56 -2.19
N GLY A 49 22.61 -2.57 -0.93
CA GLY A 49 23.33 -1.45 -0.31
C GLY A 49 22.51 -0.59 0.67
N ILE A 50 21.19 -0.81 0.78
CA ILE A 50 20.37 -0.12 1.79
C ILE A 50 20.26 -0.96 3.07
N PRO A 51 20.60 -0.40 4.25
CA PRO A 51 20.39 -1.08 5.51
C PRO A 51 18.90 -1.37 5.73
N GLN A 52 18.58 -2.56 6.25
CA GLN A 52 17.20 -2.98 6.51
C GLN A 52 16.38 -1.95 7.30
N LYS A 53 16.99 -1.34 8.34
CA LYS A 53 16.34 -0.27 9.12
C LYS A 53 15.96 0.94 8.28
N THR A 54 16.77 1.31 7.29
CA THR A 54 16.48 2.43 6.39
C THR A 54 15.34 2.05 5.45
N LEU A 55 15.39 0.85 4.85
CA LEU A 55 14.33 0.36 3.98
C LEU A 55 12.96 0.36 4.68
N LEU A 56 12.91 -0.12 5.93
CA LEU A 56 11.68 -0.09 6.74
C LEU A 56 11.15 1.32 6.97
N LYS A 57 12.04 2.30 7.20
CA LYS A 57 11.64 3.72 7.31
C LYS A 57 11.07 4.26 6.00
N LEU A 58 11.65 3.88 4.86
CA LEU A 58 11.13 4.30 3.54
C LEU A 58 9.74 3.72 3.28
N ILE A 59 9.53 2.44 3.63
CA ILE A 59 8.21 1.79 3.54
C ILE A 59 7.21 2.51 4.46
N GLN A 60 7.61 2.89 5.67
CA GLN A 60 6.77 3.64 6.61
C GLN A 60 6.45 5.07 6.15
N ALA A 61 7.28 5.64 5.27
CA ALA A 61 7.07 6.97 4.71
C ALA A 61 6.22 6.97 3.41
N LEU A 62 5.80 5.79 2.94
CA LEU A 62 4.84 5.70 1.85
C LEU A 62 3.47 6.28 2.27
N PRO A 63 2.68 6.85 1.34
CA PRO A 63 1.29 7.18 1.59
C PRO A 63 0.54 5.95 2.13
N GLU A 64 -0.35 6.17 3.10
CA GLU A 64 -0.99 5.10 3.89
C GLU A 64 -1.67 4.03 3.01
N GLY A 65 -2.39 4.44 1.96
CA GLY A 65 -2.99 3.48 1.01
C GLY A 65 -1.98 2.63 0.23
N TYR A 66 -0.80 3.19 -0.08
CA TYR A 66 0.28 2.48 -0.80
C TYR A 66 0.96 1.50 0.14
N GLN A 67 1.29 1.97 1.35
CA GLN A 67 1.91 1.19 2.41
C GLN A 67 1.05 -0.03 2.77
N LEU A 68 -0.25 0.17 2.94
CA LEU A 68 -1.17 -0.89 3.36
C LEU A 68 -1.24 -2.01 2.33
N VAL A 69 -1.45 -1.66 1.06
CA VAL A 69 -1.51 -2.64 -0.04
C VAL A 69 -0.17 -3.32 -0.26
N PHE A 70 0.94 -2.56 -0.22
CA PHE A 70 2.29 -3.13 -0.32
C PHE A 70 2.55 -4.15 0.78
N ASN A 71 2.21 -3.83 2.03
CA ASN A 71 2.46 -4.73 3.15
C ASN A 71 1.65 -6.01 3.06
N LEU A 72 0.36 -5.91 2.75
CA LEU A 72 -0.52 -7.06 2.61
C LEU A 72 -0.10 -7.97 1.44
N PHE A 73 0.43 -7.40 0.37
CA PHE A 73 0.91 -8.19 -0.77
C PHE A 73 2.28 -8.80 -0.50
N VAL A 74 3.26 -8.01 -0.07
CA VAL A 74 4.67 -8.43 0.00
C VAL A 74 4.99 -9.19 1.29
N PHE A 75 4.46 -8.77 2.43
CA PHE A 75 4.76 -9.41 3.73
C PHE A 75 3.75 -10.51 4.08
N GLU A 76 2.47 -10.29 3.80
CA GLU A 76 1.40 -11.27 4.11
C GLU A 76 1.09 -12.22 2.95
N ASN A 77 1.70 -12.00 1.77
CA ASN A 77 1.52 -12.81 0.56
C ASN A 77 0.04 -12.98 0.15
N LEU A 78 -0.78 -11.95 0.37
CA LEU A 78 -2.20 -11.97 0.04
C LEU A 78 -2.41 -11.58 -1.43
N PRO A 79 -3.23 -12.34 -2.19
CA PRO A 79 -3.55 -11.97 -3.56
C PRO A 79 -4.44 -10.70 -3.59
N HIS A 80 -4.33 -9.92 -4.67
CA HIS A 80 -5.07 -8.66 -4.84
C HIS A 80 -6.58 -8.78 -4.61
N ARG A 81 -7.18 -9.90 -5.02
CA ARG A 81 -8.59 -10.19 -4.75
C ARG A 81 -8.93 -10.20 -3.26
N GLN A 82 -8.08 -10.79 -2.41
CA GLN A 82 -8.31 -10.81 -0.96
C GLN A 82 -8.08 -9.44 -0.33
N ILE A 83 -7.04 -8.73 -0.78
CA ILE A 83 -6.75 -7.35 -0.35
C ILE A 83 -7.94 -6.44 -0.69
N ALA A 84 -8.48 -6.53 -1.90
CA ALA A 84 -9.65 -5.77 -2.34
C ALA A 84 -10.87 -5.98 -1.43
N ILE A 85 -11.16 -7.25 -1.09
CA ILE A 85 -12.25 -7.60 -0.17
C ILE A 85 -12.00 -7.01 1.23
N MET A 86 -10.78 -7.18 1.75
CA MET A 86 -10.40 -6.73 3.10
C MET A 86 -10.48 -5.21 3.25
N LEU A 87 -10.03 -4.47 2.22
CA LEU A 87 -9.98 -3.02 2.25
C LEU A 87 -11.26 -2.36 1.70
N GLY A 88 -12.14 -3.13 1.08
CA GLY A 88 -13.37 -2.62 0.46
C GLY A 88 -13.12 -1.77 -0.78
N ILE A 89 -12.06 -2.07 -1.54
CA ILE A 89 -11.65 -1.41 -2.79
C ILE A 89 -11.80 -2.37 -3.98
N SER A 90 -11.60 -1.91 -5.22
CA SER A 90 -11.53 -2.83 -6.36
C SER A 90 -10.18 -3.55 -6.43
N GLU A 91 -10.15 -4.72 -7.08
CA GLU A 91 -8.91 -5.43 -7.36
C GLU A 91 -7.95 -4.59 -8.22
N SER A 92 -8.49 -3.83 -9.18
CA SER A 92 -7.71 -2.85 -9.96
C SER A 92 -7.09 -1.77 -9.09
N THR A 93 -7.81 -1.22 -8.10
CA THR A 93 -7.24 -0.27 -7.14
C THR A 93 -6.10 -0.92 -6.35
N SER A 94 -6.24 -2.17 -5.89
CA SER A 94 -5.17 -2.87 -5.21
C SER A 94 -3.92 -3.00 -6.08
N LYS A 95 -4.06 -3.41 -7.35
CA LYS A 95 -2.94 -3.50 -8.29
C LYS A 95 -2.28 -2.13 -8.54
N THR A 96 -3.07 -1.09 -8.82
CA THR A 96 -2.56 0.28 -9.04
C THR A 96 -1.84 0.83 -7.80
N GLN A 97 -2.37 0.58 -6.59
CA GLN A 97 -1.72 1.00 -5.35
C GLN A 97 -0.39 0.29 -5.12
N LEU A 98 -0.30 -1.00 -5.43
CA LEU A 98 0.96 -1.73 -5.36
C LEU A 98 1.99 -1.17 -6.35
N MET A 99 1.59 -0.93 -7.61
CA MET A 99 2.46 -0.32 -8.62
C MET A 99 2.97 1.06 -8.16
N LYS A 100 2.06 1.91 -7.67
CA LYS A 100 2.42 3.25 -7.13
C LYS A 100 3.34 3.14 -5.92
N ALA A 101 3.11 2.19 -5.02
CA ALA A 101 3.99 1.91 -3.88
C ALA A 101 5.39 1.53 -4.33
N ARG A 102 5.51 0.60 -5.31
CA ARG A 102 6.80 0.14 -5.85
C ARG A 102 7.57 1.28 -6.50
N ASN A 103 6.92 2.05 -7.38
CA ASN A 103 7.53 3.18 -8.06
C ASN A 103 8.01 4.25 -7.08
N LYS A 104 7.18 4.59 -6.08
CA LYS A 104 7.55 5.56 -5.06
C LYS A 104 8.73 5.06 -4.20
N LEU A 105 8.69 3.79 -3.79
CA LEU A 105 9.75 3.20 -2.99
C LEU A 105 11.08 3.15 -3.77
N ARG A 106 11.05 2.81 -5.07
CA ARG A 106 12.23 2.85 -5.95
C ARG A 106 12.85 4.25 -6.01
N GLN A 107 12.05 5.28 -6.23
CA GLN A 107 12.53 6.68 -6.25
C GLN A 107 13.19 7.09 -4.92
N MET A 108 12.59 6.68 -3.79
CA MET A 108 13.12 6.98 -2.46
C MET A 108 14.45 6.25 -2.21
N VAL A 109 14.53 4.99 -2.63
CA VAL A 109 15.74 4.15 -2.57
C VAL A 109 16.87 4.75 -3.39
N GLU A 110 16.61 5.15 -4.63
CA GLU A 110 17.59 5.78 -5.52
C GLU A 110 18.10 7.10 -4.93
N THR A 111 17.20 7.90 -4.35
CA THR A 111 17.55 9.17 -3.68
C THR A 111 18.47 8.92 -2.48
N GLU A 112 18.15 7.95 -1.62
CA GLU A 112 18.97 7.58 -0.45
C GLU A 112 20.36 7.06 -0.85
N LEU A 113 20.45 6.26 -1.91
CA LEU A 113 21.72 5.79 -2.47
C LEU A 113 22.55 6.95 -3.03
N ALA A 114 21.92 7.90 -3.74
CA ALA A 114 22.58 9.10 -4.25
C ALA A 114 23.12 9.98 -3.11
N THR A 115 22.34 10.21 -2.05
CA THR A 115 22.78 10.99 -0.88
C THR A 115 23.99 10.35 -0.19
N LYS A 116 24.00 9.02 -0.03
CA LYS A 116 25.17 8.31 0.53
C LYS A 116 26.42 8.46 -0.34
N ASN A 117 26.30 8.36 -1.66
CA ASN A 117 27.44 8.51 -2.56
C ASN A 117 28.07 9.92 -2.52
N ILE A 118 27.29 10.95 -2.19
CA ILE A 118 27.80 12.32 -2.02
C ILE A 118 28.55 12.45 -0.68
N SER A 119 28.02 11.87 0.40
CA SER A 119 28.65 11.92 1.74
C SER A 119 29.97 11.14 1.84
N VAL A 120 30.24 10.18 0.96
CA VAL A 120 31.49 9.40 0.95
C VAL A 120 32.61 10.10 0.16
N LYS A 121 32.27 11.12 -0.66
CA LYS A 121 33.23 11.89 -1.47
C LYS A 121 33.64 13.23 -0.86
N SER A 122 33.15 13.59 0.33
CA SER A 122 33.54 14.79 1.08
C SER A 122 34.41 14.46 2.28
#